data_AF-A0A351XJG9-F1
#
_entry.id   AF-A0A351XJG9-F1
#
_cell.length_a   1.000
_cell.length_b   1.000
_cell.length_c   1.000
_cell.angle_alpha   90.00
_cell.angle_beta   90.00
_cell.angle_gamma   90.00
#
_symmetry.space_group_name_H-M   'P 1'
#
loop_
_entity.id
_entity.type
_entity.pdbx_description
1 polymer ?
#
loop_
_entity_poly.entity_id
_entity_poly.type
_entity_poly.pdbx_seq_one_letter_code
_entity_poly.pdbx_strand_id
1 'polypeptide(L)'
;MKQIRYIWTCTQMKIVNSRMAAFALLMFFLAWNYNMPVRRFVQEMDYPVSWCVFPFILTASTYLFVFWFGVIYVNSDIPFLQHAGMYQIMRTGRRVWVVGQIGAVIVRSITIVCIAALCTVISLFPRIEFTNDWGKLLRTMALPGEVNRLAFRYDIYYDALVEYTPVQLMMLTLLIGILASAFMGILMFLICLYTNKVTAVVVTSAFVILYRDFM
;
A
#
# COMPACT_ATOMS: atom_id res chain seq x y z
N MET A 1 25.18 -20.12 -6.34
CA MET A 1 24.53 -19.30 -7.40
C MET A 1 23.22 -19.89 -7.95
N LYS A 2 23.14 -21.17 -8.34
CA LYS A 2 21.89 -21.76 -8.91
C LYS A 2 20.66 -21.69 -7.98
N GLN A 3 20.84 -21.86 -6.67
CA GLN A 3 19.73 -21.79 -5.70
C GLN A 3 19.18 -20.37 -5.48
N ILE A 4 20.06 -19.36 -5.45
CA ILE A 4 19.63 -17.95 -5.35
C ILE A 4 18.81 -17.54 -6.56
N ARG A 5 19.25 -17.95 -7.77
CA ARG A 5 18.51 -17.70 -9.01
C ARG A 5 17.14 -18.39 -9.01
N TYR A 6 17.06 -19.61 -8.48
CA TYR A 6 15.78 -20.35 -8.33
C TYR A 6 14.81 -19.66 -7.36
N ILE A 7 15.32 -19.20 -6.21
CA ILE A 7 14.53 -18.45 -5.21
C ILE A 7 14.04 -17.13 -5.83
N TRP A 8 14.90 -16.41 -6.55
CA TRP A 8 14.56 -15.18 -7.25
C TRP A 8 13.46 -15.39 -8.30
N THR A 9 13.57 -16.41 -9.15
CA THR A 9 12.55 -16.73 -10.16
C THR A 9 11.22 -17.11 -9.50
N CYS A 10 11.25 -17.87 -8.39
CA CYS A 10 10.03 -18.17 -7.62
C CYS A 10 9.40 -16.91 -7.00
N THR A 11 10.21 -15.96 -6.52
CA THR A 11 9.73 -14.69 -5.99
C THR A 11 9.12 -13.81 -7.09
N GLN A 12 9.71 -13.77 -8.29
CA GLN A 12 9.18 -13.02 -9.43
C GLN A 12 7.83 -13.55 -9.93
N MET A 13 7.69 -14.87 -10.07
CA MET A 13 6.40 -15.51 -10.42
C MET A 13 5.32 -15.23 -9.36
N LYS A 14 5.73 -14.98 -8.12
CA LYS A 14 4.87 -14.64 -7.00
C LYS A 14 4.45 -13.17 -6.96
N ILE A 15 5.13 -12.29 -7.69
CA ILE A 15 4.80 -10.86 -7.83
C ILE A 15 3.86 -10.65 -9.01
N VAL A 16 4.11 -11.32 -10.14
CA VAL A 16 3.23 -11.31 -11.31
C VAL A 16 2.13 -12.36 -11.12
N ASN A 17 1.20 -12.07 -10.21
CA ASN A 17 0.06 -12.94 -9.89
C ASN A 17 -1.25 -12.20 -10.17
N SER A 18 -2.31 -12.94 -10.51
CA SER A 18 -3.66 -12.41 -10.74
C SER A 18 -4.18 -11.61 -9.54
N ARG A 19 -3.76 -11.96 -8.31
CA ARG A 19 -4.08 -11.20 -7.09
C ARG A 19 -3.44 -9.83 -7.03
N MET A 20 -2.20 -9.70 -7.51
CA MET A 20 -1.52 -8.40 -7.58
C MET A 20 -2.20 -7.51 -8.62
N ALA A 21 -2.58 -8.08 -9.77
CA ALA A 21 -3.35 -7.37 -10.79
C ALA A 21 -4.73 -6.93 -10.26
N ALA A 22 -5.44 -7.82 -9.56
CA ALA A 22 -6.72 -7.48 -8.92
C ALA A 22 -6.57 -6.38 -7.87
N PHE A 23 -5.52 -6.45 -7.04
CA PHE A 23 -5.18 -5.39 -6.08
C PHE A 23 -4.91 -4.06 -6.79
N ALA A 24 -4.11 -4.06 -7.86
CA ALA A 24 -3.79 -2.85 -8.61
C ALA A 24 -5.03 -2.22 -9.25
N LEU A 25 -5.91 -3.02 -9.85
CA LEU A 25 -7.18 -2.55 -10.42
C LEU A 25 -8.10 -1.96 -9.33
N LEU A 26 -8.18 -2.64 -8.19
CA LEU A 26 -8.98 -2.19 -7.06
C LEU A 26 -8.44 -0.87 -6.48
N MET A 27 -7.12 -0.76 -6.28
CA MET A 27 -6.47 0.48 -5.82
C MET A 27 -6.63 1.61 -6.82
N PHE A 28 -6.54 1.32 -8.12
CA PHE A 28 -6.76 2.32 -9.16
C PHE A 28 -8.19 2.85 -9.14
N PHE A 29 -9.20 1.98 -9.09
CA PHE A 29 -10.59 2.39 -9.03
C PHE A 29 -10.90 3.18 -7.76
N LEU A 30 -10.35 2.73 -6.62
CA LEU A 30 -10.52 3.41 -5.34
C LEU A 30 -9.89 4.80 -5.36
N ALA A 31 -8.63 4.91 -5.79
CA ALA A 31 -7.94 6.19 -5.95
C ALA A 31 -8.69 7.12 -6.93
N TRP A 32 -9.20 6.57 -8.04
CA TRP A 32 -10.01 7.31 -8.99
C TRP A 32 -11.27 7.90 -8.34
N ASN A 33 -11.96 7.11 -7.52
CA ASN A 33 -13.17 7.53 -6.84
C ASN A 33 -12.90 8.56 -5.74
N TYR A 34 -11.81 8.40 -4.98
CA TYR A 34 -11.39 9.33 -3.92
C TYR A 34 -10.90 10.68 -4.47
N ASN A 35 -10.21 10.68 -5.60
CA ASN A 35 -9.73 11.89 -6.27
C ASN A 35 -10.79 12.56 -7.16
N MET A 36 -12.00 12.00 -7.27
CA MET A 36 -13.09 12.61 -8.03
C MET A 36 -13.42 14.06 -7.61
N PRO A 37 -13.63 14.39 -6.31
CA PRO A 37 -13.88 15.77 -5.89
C PRO A 37 -12.69 16.70 -6.20
N VAL A 38 -11.46 16.21 -6.03
CA VAL A 38 -10.23 16.95 -6.35
C VAL A 38 -10.20 17.29 -7.83
N ARG A 39 -10.46 16.33 -8.72
CA ARG A 39 -10.50 16.57 -10.17
C ARG A 39 -11.56 17.59 -10.58
N ARG A 40 -12.72 17.62 -9.92
CA ARG A 40 -13.74 18.65 -10.17
C ARG A 40 -13.27 20.02 -9.73
N PHE A 41 -12.70 20.12 -8.54
CA PHE A 41 -12.17 21.37 -8.00
C PHE A 41 -11.05 21.95 -8.88
N VAL A 42 -10.20 21.09 -9.43
CA VAL A 42 -9.17 21.46 -10.42
C VAL A 42 -9.77 22.06 -11.70
N GLN A 43 -10.90 21.53 -12.15
CA GLN A 43 -11.59 22.03 -13.34
C GLN A 43 -12.25 23.39 -13.08
N GLU A 44 -12.77 23.59 -11.87
CA GLU A 44 -13.42 24.85 -11.47
C GLU A 44 -12.41 25.99 -11.22
N MET A 45 -11.29 25.68 -10.55
CA MET A 45 -10.29 26.68 -10.16
C MET A 45 -9.16 26.86 -11.18
N ASP A 46 -9.10 25.99 -12.20
CA ASP A 46 -8.07 25.97 -13.26
C ASP A 46 -6.61 25.95 -12.75
N TYR A 47 -6.38 25.39 -11.56
CA TYR A 47 -5.05 25.21 -10.98
C TYR A 47 -4.61 23.74 -11.01
N PRO A 48 -3.33 23.43 -11.32
CA PRO A 48 -2.83 22.07 -11.30
C PRO A 48 -2.69 21.54 -9.85
N VAL A 49 -2.74 20.21 -9.69
CA VAL A 49 -2.57 19.52 -8.39
C VAL A 49 -1.15 19.00 -8.26
N SER A 50 -0.54 19.18 -7.10
CA SER A 50 0.74 18.51 -6.81
C SER A 50 0.56 16.99 -6.79
N TRP A 51 1.54 16.25 -7.33
CA TRP A 51 1.50 14.79 -7.42
C TRP A 51 1.46 14.07 -6.06
N CYS A 52 1.86 14.72 -4.96
CA CYS A 52 1.95 14.13 -3.62
C CYS A 52 0.61 14.07 -2.88
N VAL A 53 -0.32 13.27 -3.40
CA VAL A 53 -1.65 13.09 -2.79
C VAL A 53 -1.79 11.78 -2.01
N PHE A 54 -0.91 10.81 -2.25
CA PHE A 54 -0.91 9.51 -1.57
C PHE A 54 -0.91 9.61 -0.02
N PRO A 55 -0.07 10.45 0.63
CA PRO A 55 -0.07 10.57 2.10
C PRO A 55 -1.42 11.02 2.66
N PHE A 56 -2.11 11.91 1.95
CA PHE A 56 -3.39 12.43 2.37
C PHE A 56 -4.53 11.45 2.10
N ILE A 57 -4.52 10.73 0.98
CA ILE A 57 -5.54 9.71 0.71
C ILE A 57 -5.53 8.60 1.76
N LEU A 58 -4.35 8.26 2.31
CA LEU A 58 -4.22 7.27 3.38
C LEU A 58 -4.86 7.71 4.71
N THR A 59 -5.19 8.99 4.89
CA THR A 59 -5.91 9.46 6.09
C THR A 59 -7.38 9.03 6.07
N ALA A 60 -7.94 8.77 4.88
CA ALA A 60 -9.30 8.25 4.78
C ALA A 60 -9.38 6.81 5.28
N SER A 61 -10.14 6.58 6.35
CA SER A 61 -10.23 5.27 7.02
C SER A 61 -10.60 4.15 6.05
N THR A 62 -11.60 4.37 5.19
CA THR A 62 -12.04 3.34 4.24
C THR A 62 -10.97 3.02 3.21
N TYR A 63 -10.22 4.02 2.72
CA TYR A 63 -9.10 3.78 1.80
C TYR A 63 -8.01 2.95 2.48
N LEU A 64 -7.64 3.34 3.71
CA LEU A 64 -6.63 2.67 4.52
C LEU A 64 -7.02 1.21 4.83
N PHE A 65 -8.29 0.95 5.16
CA PHE A 65 -8.77 -0.42 5.36
C PHE A 65 -8.65 -1.27 4.12
N VAL A 66 -9.14 -0.78 2.99
CA VAL A 66 -9.09 -1.51 1.72
C VAL A 66 -7.64 -1.75 1.31
N PHE A 67 -6.74 -0.80 1.61
CA PHE A 67 -5.30 -0.98 1.45
C PHE A 67 -4.77 -2.14 2.30
N TRP A 68 -5.03 -2.15 3.61
CA TRP A 68 -4.55 -3.22 4.50
C TRP A 68 -5.16 -4.59 4.20
N PHE A 69 -6.46 -4.66 3.90
CA PHE A 69 -7.09 -5.90 3.43
C PHE A 69 -6.50 -6.36 2.11
N GLY A 70 -6.15 -5.43 1.22
CA GLY A 70 -5.42 -5.73 0.00
C GLY A 70 -4.02 -6.30 0.26
N VAL A 71 -3.28 -5.76 1.23
CA VAL A 71 -1.99 -6.30 1.69
C VAL A 71 -2.17 -7.75 2.18
N ILE A 72 -3.17 -8.01 3.01
CA ILE A 72 -3.50 -9.36 3.51
C ILE A 72 -3.87 -10.28 2.34
N TYR A 73 -4.70 -9.81 1.41
CA TYR A 73 -5.15 -10.58 0.26
C TYR A 73 -3.99 -10.99 -0.66
N VAL A 74 -3.07 -10.08 -0.97
CA VAL A 74 -1.89 -10.39 -1.80
C VAL A 74 -0.92 -11.34 -1.06
N ASN A 75 -0.77 -11.17 0.25
CA ASN A 75 0.07 -12.03 1.09
C ASN A 75 -0.59 -13.37 1.46
N SER A 76 -1.88 -13.53 1.17
CA SER A 76 -2.60 -14.80 1.37
C SER A 76 -2.19 -15.92 0.41
N ASP A 77 -1.08 -15.77 -0.34
CA ASP A 77 -0.42 -16.78 -1.19
C ASP A 77 1.05 -17.01 -0.82
N ILE A 78 1.53 -16.41 0.28
CA ILE A 78 2.77 -16.86 0.92
C ILE A 78 2.66 -18.38 1.11
N PRO A 79 3.70 -19.20 0.84
CA PRO A 79 3.55 -20.63 0.79
C PRO A 79 3.32 -21.12 2.21
N PHE A 80 2.04 -21.25 2.52
CA PHE A 80 1.54 -22.17 3.51
C PHE A 80 2.08 -23.55 3.13
N LEU A 81 2.18 -24.47 4.08
CA LEU A 81 2.67 -25.82 3.86
C LEU A 81 1.80 -26.67 2.90
N GLN A 82 1.25 -26.10 1.82
CA GLN A 82 0.74 -26.81 0.66
C GLN A 82 1.83 -27.66 0.03
N HIS A 83 1.43 -28.74 -0.65
CA HIS A 83 2.32 -29.78 -1.17
C HIS A 83 3.51 -29.24 -1.99
N ALA A 84 3.31 -28.17 -2.77
CA ALA A 84 4.39 -27.51 -3.52
C ALA A 84 5.44 -26.82 -2.62
N GLY A 85 5.02 -26.21 -1.52
CA GLY A 85 5.90 -25.60 -0.52
C GLY A 85 6.72 -26.64 0.24
N MET A 86 6.10 -27.78 0.59
CA MET A 86 6.80 -28.91 1.22
C MET A 86 7.89 -29.48 0.31
N TYR A 87 7.61 -29.63 -0.99
CA TYR A 87 8.60 -30.11 -1.96
C TYR A 87 9.81 -29.15 -2.08
N GLN A 88 9.57 -27.84 -2.06
CA GLN A 88 10.65 -26.84 -2.03
C GLN A 88 11.50 -26.98 -0.75
N ILE A 89 10.88 -27.13 0.42
CA ILE A 89 11.58 -27.30 1.69
C ILE A 89 12.50 -28.53 1.66
N MET A 90 12.02 -29.66 1.13
CA MET A 90 12.81 -30.90 1.03
C MET A 90 14.05 -30.73 0.13
N ARG A 91 13.96 -29.90 -0.92
CA ARG A 91 15.05 -29.73 -1.90
C ARG A 91 16.05 -28.63 -1.55
N THR A 92 15.63 -27.52 -0.94
CA THR A 92 16.51 -26.38 -0.64
C THR A 92 16.97 -26.33 0.82
N GLY A 93 16.34 -27.11 1.70
CA GLY A 93 16.57 -27.03 3.14
C GLY A 93 15.79 -25.91 3.82
N ARG A 94 15.49 -26.10 5.11
CA ARG A 94 14.57 -25.24 5.88
C ARG A 94 15.05 -23.79 6.00
N ARG A 95 16.33 -23.57 6.35
CA ARG A 95 16.88 -22.21 6.56
C ARG A 95 16.84 -21.34 5.30
N VAL A 96 17.31 -21.90 4.19
CA VAL A 96 17.34 -21.20 2.89
C VAL A 96 15.92 -20.89 2.42
N TRP A 97 14.98 -21.81 2.63
CA TRP A 97 13.57 -21.59 2.29
C TRP A 97 12.94 -20.45 3.11
N VAL A 98 13.16 -20.40 4.43
CA VAL A 98 12.63 -19.33 5.29
C VAL A 98 13.17 -17.96 4.87
N VAL A 99 14.48 -17.84 4.64
CA VAL A 99 15.09 -16.59 4.17
C VAL A 99 14.50 -16.17 2.82
N GLY A 100 14.26 -17.13 1.92
CA GLY A 100 13.60 -16.88 0.63
C GLY A 100 12.18 -16.35 0.79
N GLN A 101 11.38 -16.85 1.74
CA GLN A 101 10.03 -16.33 1.99
C GLN A 101 10.05 -14.92 2.57
N ILE A 102 10.92 -14.66 3.55
CA ILE A 102 11.05 -13.32 4.14
C ILE A 102 11.45 -12.30 3.07
N GLY A 103 12.45 -12.63 2.24
CA GLY A 103 12.84 -11.78 1.11
C GLY A 103 11.70 -11.55 0.12
N ALA A 104 10.92 -12.59 -0.20
CA ALA A 104 9.76 -12.46 -1.08
C ALA A 104 8.66 -11.56 -0.51
N VAL A 105 8.41 -11.64 0.80
CA VAL A 105 7.46 -10.75 1.49
C VAL A 105 7.90 -9.30 1.44
N ILE A 106 9.19 -9.02 1.68
CA ILE A 106 9.74 -7.66 1.60
C ILE A 106 9.57 -7.09 0.20
N VAL A 107 9.97 -7.83 -0.85
CA VAL A 107 9.82 -7.36 -2.23
C VAL A 107 8.36 -7.12 -2.60
N ARG A 108 7.44 -8.03 -2.21
CA ARG A 108 6.00 -7.84 -2.41
C ARG A 108 5.47 -6.59 -1.71
N SER A 109 5.92 -6.33 -0.50
CA SER A 109 5.53 -5.16 0.30
C SER A 109 5.91 -3.85 -0.40
N ILE A 110 7.14 -3.79 -0.93
CA ILE A 110 7.59 -2.68 -1.79
C ILE A 110 6.67 -2.53 -2.99
N THR A 111 6.40 -3.62 -3.72
CA THR A 111 5.53 -3.58 -4.92
C THR A 111 4.12 -3.10 -4.60
N ILE A 112 3.49 -3.60 -3.52
CA ILE A 112 2.13 -3.25 -3.11
C ILE A 112 2.01 -1.75 -2.83
N VAL A 113 2.94 -1.21 -2.03
CA VAL A 113 2.93 0.21 -1.65
C VAL A 113 3.21 1.10 -2.86
N CYS A 114 4.18 0.73 -3.71
CA CYS A 114 4.48 1.46 -4.94
C CYS A 114 3.27 1.47 -5.89
N ILE A 115 2.58 0.34 -6.08
CA ILE A 115 1.37 0.28 -6.90
C ILE A 115 0.30 1.22 -6.33
N ALA A 116 0.02 1.17 -5.03
CA ALA A 116 -0.98 2.02 -4.41
C ALA A 116 -0.64 3.51 -4.59
N ALA A 117 0.61 3.91 -4.37
CA ALA A 117 1.06 5.28 -4.59
C ALA A 117 0.94 5.70 -6.06
N LEU A 118 1.38 4.87 -7.01
CA LEU A 118 1.27 5.14 -8.45
C LEU A 118 -0.20 5.28 -8.88
N CYS A 119 -1.10 4.43 -8.37
CA CYS A 119 -2.53 4.54 -8.65
C CYS A 119 -3.11 5.91 -8.23
N THR A 120 -2.67 6.46 -7.09
CA THR A 120 -3.11 7.81 -6.68
C THR A 120 -2.62 8.89 -7.63
N VAL A 121 -1.36 8.83 -8.06
CA VAL A 121 -0.79 9.80 -9.02
C VAL A 121 -1.49 9.69 -10.37
N ILE A 122 -1.60 8.48 -10.94
CA ILE A 122 -2.19 8.26 -12.27
C ILE A 122 -3.66 8.73 -12.29
N SER A 123 -4.38 8.57 -11.18
CA SER A 123 -5.79 8.98 -11.11
C SER A 123 -6.05 10.50 -11.19
N LEU A 124 -5.00 11.33 -11.12
CA LEU A 124 -5.07 12.79 -11.22
C LEU A 124 -4.63 13.33 -12.60
N PHE A 125 -4.18 12.44 -13.49
CA PHE A 125 -3.73 12.82 -14.83
C PHE A 125 -4.91 13.39 -15.65
N PRO A 126 -4.74 14.46 -16.46
CA PRO A 126 -3.48 15.11 -16.87
C PRO A 126 -3.07 16.36 -16.09
N ARG A 127 -3.88 16.86 -15.15
CA ARG A 127 -3.64 18.18 -14.50
C ARG A 127 -2.75 18.06 -13.26
N ILE A 128 -1.61 17.38 -13.41
CA ILE A 128 -0.63 17.14 -12.33
C ILE A 128 0.58 18.06 -12.51
N GLU A 129 1.01 18.66 -11.42
CA GLU A 129 2.28 19.37 -11.32
C GLU A 129 3.31 18.50 -10.58
N PHE A 130 4.41 18.16 -11.25
CA PHE A 130 5.53 17.44 -10.67
C PHE A 130 6.56 18.41 -10.08
N THR A 131 6.12 19.26 -9.16
CA THR A 131 6.98 20.17 -8.41
C THR A 131 7.15 19.72 -6.97
N ASN A 132 8.22 20.19 -6.32
CA ASN A 132 8.43 19.99 -4.88
C ASN A 132 7.74 21.08 -4.05
N ASP A 133 6.63 21.61 -4.56
CA ASP A 133 5.73 22.49 -3.82
C ASP A 133 4.34 21.84 -3.77
N TRP A 134 3.60 22.18 -2.71
CA TRP A 134 2.23 21.71 -2.49
C TRP A 134 1.24 22.34 -3.46
N GLY A 135 1.62 23.47 -4.07
CA GLY A 135 0.76 24.24 -4.95
C GLY A 135 -0.37 24.94 -4.21
N LYS A 136 -1.04 25.88 -4.89
CA LYS A 136 -2.13 26.68 -4.30
C LYS A 136 -3.34 25.83 -3.91
N LEU A 137 -3.59 24.78 -4.69
CA LEU A 137 -4.77 23.94 -4.56
C LEU A 137 -4.75 23.10 -3.28
N LEU A 138 -3.66 22.37 -2.98
CA LEU A 138 -3.57 21.60 -1.73
C LEU A 138 -3.56 22.51 -0.50
N ARG A 139 -2.92 23.69 -0.58
CA ARG A 139 -2.94 24.66 0.53
C ARG A 139 -4.34 25.21 0.79
N THR A 140 -5.14 25.42 -0.25
CA THR A 140 -6.53 25.89 -0.12
C THR A 140 -7.42 24.79 0.45
N MET A 141 -7.19 23.53 0.06
CA MET A 141 -7.89 22.37 0.64
C MET A 141 -7.54 22.13 2.12
N ALA A 142 -6.33 22.48 2.55
CA ALA A 142 -5.89 22.35 3.93
C ALA A 142 -6.43 23.43 4.87
N LEU A 143 -7.08 24.48 4.35
CA LEU A 143 -7.69 25.50 5.19
C LEU A 143 -8.83 24.88 6.01
N PRO A 144 -8.85 25.10 7.34
CA PRO A 144 -9.86 24.52 8.20
C PRO A 144 -11.25 25.10 7.89
N GLY A 145 -12.17 24.24 7.48
CA GLY A 145 -13.58 24.56 7.28
C GLY A 145 -14.42 23.31 7.09
N GLU A 146 -15.58 23.23 7.75
CA GLU A 146 -16.47 22.06 7.67
C GLU A 146 -16.93 21.77 6.24
N VAL A 147 -17.11 22.82 5.43
CA VAL A 147 -17.50 22.72 4.01
C VAL A 147 -16.43 21.99 3.19
N ASN A 148 -15.13 22.24 3.45
CA ASN A 148 -14.04 21.55 2.77
C ASN A 148 -13.97 20.06 3.17
N ARG A 149 -14.17 19.74 4.46
CA ARG A 149 -14.21 18.34 4.94
C ARG A 149 -15.39 17.54 4.36
N LEU A 150 -16.51 18.19 4.10
CA LEU A 150 -17.68 17.56 3.47
C LEU A 150 -17.52 17.42 1.94
N ALA A 151 -16.76 18.33 1.31
CA ALA A 151 -16.49 18.30 -0.12
C ALA A 151 -15.40 17.30 -0.53
N PHE A 152 -14.38 17.12 0.31
CA PHE A 152 -13.26 16.21 0.08
C PHE A 152 -13.38 14.94 0.91
N ARG A 153 -12.89 13.82 0.36
CA ARG A 153 -13.08 12.49 0.97
C ARG A 153 -11.95 12.07 1.90
N TYR A 154 -10.94 12.92 2.07
CA TYR A 154 -9.77 12.70 2.89
C TYR A 154 -9.28 14.05 3.41
N ASP A 155 -8.65 14.05 4.58
CA ASP A 155 -8.18 15.25 5.25
C ASP A 155 -6.75 15.58 4.83
N ILE A 156 -6.52 16.88 4.60
CA ILE A 156 -5.18 17.45 4.37
C ILE A 156 -4.81 18.26 5.61
N TYR A 157 -3.83 17.75 6.36
CA TYR A 157 -3.35 18.42 7.57
C TYR A 157 -2.43 19.57 7.19
N TYR A 158 -2.79 20.78 7.60
CA TYR A 158 -2.02 21.99 7.32
C TYR A 158 -0.61 21.93 7.93
N ASP A 159 -0.48 21.39 9.15
CA ASP A 159 0.80 21.25 9.83
C ASP A 159 1.80 20.42 9.01
N ALA A 160 1.33 19.35 8.35
CA ALA A 160 2.15 18.51 7.49
C ALA A 160 2.65 19.26 6.24
N LEU A 161 1.89 20.23 5.72
CA LEU A 161 2.31 21.06 4.58
C LEU A 161 3.39 22.09 4.97
N VAL A 162 3.38 22.55 6.22
CA VAL A 162 4.34 23.52 6.75
C VAL A 162 5.65 22.83 7.12
N GLU A 163 5.57 21.65 7.74
CA GLU A 163 6.72 20.94 8.29
C GLU A 163 7.50 20.16 7.22
N TYR A 164 6.82 19.61 6.20
CA TYR A 164 7.44 18.75 5.21
C TYR A 164 7.32 19.29 3.79
N THR A 165 8.34 19.03 2.97
CA THR A 165 8.21 19.16 1.51
C THR A 165 7.45 17.96 0.93
N PRO A 166 6.78 18.09 -0.24
CA PRO A 166 6.08 16.99 -0.90
C PRO A 166 6.90 15.71 -1.01
N VAL A 167 8.14 15.83 -1.49
CA VAL A 167 9.05 14.70 -1.66
C VAL A 167 9.39 14.04 -0.32
N GLN A 168 9.64 14.82 0.73
CA GLN A 168 9.94 14.29 2.06
C GLN A 168 8.74 13.52 2.64
N LEU A 169 7.54 14.11 2.61
CA LEU A 169 6.34 13.46 3.15
C LEU A 169 6.01 12.18 2.37
N MET A 170 6.12 12.21 1.05
CA MET A 170 5.89 11.04 0.20
C MET A 170 6.89 9.92 0.51
N MET A 171 8.18 10.23 0.61
CA MET A 171 9.20 9.21 0.92
C MET A 171 9.00 8.61 2.32
N LEU A 172 8.69 9.43 3.33
CA LEU A 172 8.37 8.95 4.68
C LEU A 172 7.15 8.04 4.67
N THR A 173 6.09 8.44 3.95
CA THR A 173 4.86 7.66 3.82
C THR A 173 5.10 6.32 3.13
N LEU A 174 5.87 6.31 2.03
CA LEU A 174 6.26 5.10 1.33
C LEU A 174 7.09 4.19 2.23
N LEU A 175 8.08 4.74 2.94
CA LEU A 175 8.93 3.98 3.84
C LEU A 175 8.11 3.32 4.94
N ILE A 176 7.29 4.10 5.66
CA ILE A 176 6.43 3.59 6.74
C ILE A 176 5.45 2.53 6.19
N GLY A 177 4.82 2.80 5.04
CA GLY A 177 3.93 1.85 4.39
C GLY A 177 4.61 0.53 4.02
N ILE A 178 5.85 0.58 3.53
CA ILE A 178 6.65 -0.60 3.18
C ILE A 178 7.02 -1.40 4.44
N LEU A 179 7.50 -0.72 5.49
CA LEU A 179 7.86 -1.41 6.73
C LEU A 179 6.63 -2.06 7.39
N ALA A 180 5.52 -1.34 7.47
CA ALA A 180 4.29 -1.85 8.07
C ALA A 180 3.69 -3.00 7.24
N SER A 181 3.66 -2.90 5.91
CA SER A 181 3.21 -4.02 5.06
C SER A 181 4.13 -5.24 5.12
N ALA A 182 5.45 -5.02 5.21
CA ALA A 182 6.43 -6.11 5.41
C ALA A 182 6.24 -6.78 6.78
N PHE A 183 6.04 -6.00 7.84
CA PHE A 183 5.73 -6.51 9.17
C PHE A 183 4.47 -7.38 9.15
N MET A 184 3.39 -6.89 8.53
CA MET A 184 2.13 -7.64 8.39
C MET A 184 2.31 -8.94 7.60
N GLY A 185 3.05 -8.91 6.49
CA GLY A 185 3.34 -10.11 5.72
C GLY A 185 4.19 -11.14 6.48
N ILE A 186 5.19 -10.68 7.24
CA ILE A 186 6.02 -11.55 8.09
C ILE A 186 5.20 -12.13 9.25
N LEU A 187 4.32 -11.33 9.86
CA LEU A 187 3.41 -11.79 10.92
C LEU A 187 2.48 -12.89 10.39
N MET A 188 1.87 -12.69 9.22
CA MET A 188 1.05 -13.72 8.56
C MET A 188 1.85 -15.00 8.31
N PHE A 189 3.08 -14.86 7.82
CA PHE A 189 3.97 -16.01 7.57
C PHE A 189 4.29 -16.76 8.87
N LEU A 190 4.59 -16.05 9.95
CA LEU A 190 4.91 -16.62 11.25
C LEU A 190 3.71 -17.39 11.83
N ILE A 191 2.52 -16.78 11.85
CA ILE A 191 1.31 -17.43 12.38
C ILE A 191 0.99 -18.70 11.59
N CYS A 192 1.13 -18.66 10.26
CA CYS A 192 0.88 -19.85 9.46
C CYS A 192 1.91 -20.96 9.67
N LEU A 193 3.15 -20.64 10.06
CA LEU A 193 4.14 -21.67 10.37
C LEU A 193 3.70 -22.55 11.55
N TYR A 194 2.99 -21.96 12.52
CA TYR A 194 2.52 -22.65 13.74
C TYR A 194 1.12 -23.22 13.63
N THR A 195 0.28 -22.66 12.75
CA THR A 195 -1.16 -22.99 12.71
C THR A 195 -1.58 -23.33 11.28
N ASN A 196 -2.64 -22.69 10.76
CA ASN A 196 -3.11 -22.86 9.40
C ASN A 196 -3.24 -21.51 8.69
N LYS A 197 -3.56 -21.55 7.39
CA LYS A 197 -3.72 -20.33 6.58
C LYS A 197 -4.86 -19.44 7.10
N VAL A 198 -5.96 -20.05 7.53
CA VAL A 198 -7.19 -19.34 7.89
C VAL A 198 -6.96 -18.54 9.17
N THR A 199 -6.32 -19.14 10.18
CA THR A 199 -5.98 -18.47 11.44
C THR A 199 -5.03 -17.30 11.20
N ALA A 200 -4.04 -17.45 10.32
CA ALA A 200 -3.14 -16.35 9.96
C ALA A 200 -3.92 -15.15 9.37
N VAL A 201 -4.83 -15.40 8.42
CA VAL A 201 -5.64 -14.33 7.82
C VAL A 201 -6.57 -13.69 8.85
N VAL A 202 -7.24 -14.47 9.68
CA VAL A 202 -8.18 -13.97 10.70
C VAL A 202 -7.46 -13.11 11.75
N VAL A 203 -6.34 -13.58 12.29
CA VAL A 203 -5.59 -12.84 13.32
C VAL A 203 -5.03 -11.53 12.75
N THR A 204 -4.44 -11.56 11.55
CA THR A 204 -3.92 -10.35 10.92
C THR A 204 -5.04 -9.37 10.55
N SER A 205 -6.21 -9.86 10.15
CA SER A 205 -7.38 -9.00 9.88
C SER A 205 -7.91 -8.34 11.17
N ALA A 206 -7.97 -9.10 12.27
CA ALA A 206 -8.34 -8.55 13.58
C ALA A 206 -7.36 -7.46 14.04
N PHE A 207 -6.05 -7.65 13.80
CA PHE A 207 -5.03 -6.65 14.11
C PHE A 207 -5.24 -5.34 13.34
N VAL A 208 -5.61 -5.39 12.06
CA VAL A 208 -5.92 -4.19 11.25
C VAL A 208 -7.12 -3.42 11.83
N ILE A 209 -8.14 -4.13 12.30
CA ILE A 209 -9.33 -3.52 12.87
C ILE A 209 -8.98 -2.85 14.21
N LEU A 210 -8.30 -3.59 15.10
CA LEU A 210 -7.91 -3.10 16.42
C LEU A 210 -6.94 -1.91 16.36
N TYR A 211 -6.03 -1.88 15.38
CA TYR A 211 -5.08 -0.78 15.22
C TYR A 211 -5.77 0.57 15.01
N ARG A 212 -6.97 0.59 14.41
CA ARG A 212 -7.76 1.81 14.22
C ARG A 212 -8.35 2.34 15.52
N ASP A 213 -8.79 1.48 16.44
CA ASP A 213 -9.45 1.93 17.67
C ASP A 213 -8.49 2.67 18.62
N PHE A 214 -7.18 2.60 18.35
CA PHE A 214 -6.13 3.27 19.11
C PHE A 214 -5.60 4.58 18.50
N MET A 215 -6.03 4.97 17.29
CA MET A 215 -5.65 6.23 16.61
C MET A 215 -6.85 7.18 16.49
#